data_AF-A0A7V9GWV4-F1
#
_entry.id   AF-A0A7V9GWV4-F1
#
_cell.length_a   1.000
_cell.length_b   1.000
_cell.length_c   1.000
_cell.angle_alpha   90.00
_cell.angle_beta   90.00
_cell.angle_gamma   90.00
#
_symmetry.space_group_name_H-M   'P 1'
#
loop_
_entity.id
_entity.type
_entity.pdbx_description
1 polymer ?
#
loop_
_entity_poly.entity_id
_entity_poly.type
_entity_poly.pdbx_seq_one_letter_code
_entity_poly.pdbx_strand_id
1 'polypeptide(L)'
;MSTTTHSMNLTATTHRAVYGIVGGLAGGVVFGLLMAMMDMIGMVAQLVGSSSAAVGWIVHLAISAFIGASFAVLLGSLAKTLVPAALVGMGYGVVWWVLGALLIMPAQLGMPVFELNTTAWQSLMGHLLFGLVLGIVYSVLARREHD
;
A
#
# COMPACT_ATOMS: atom_id res chain seq x y z
N MET A 1 8.01 13.43 35.78
CA MET A 1 6.89 13.64 34.84
C MET A 1 7.26 13.24 33.39
N SER A 2 8.16 12.26 33.18
CA SER A 2 8.66 11.87 31.85
C SER A 2 8.21 10.47 31.39
N THR A 3 7.69 9.64 32.29
CA THR A 3 7.32 8.24 31.99
C THR A 3 5.93 8.12 31.35
N THR A 4 5.03 9.07 31.65
CA THR A 4 3.63 9.07 31.16
C THR A 4 3.50 9.53 29.71
N THR A 5 4.35 10.44 29.25
CA THR A 5 4.36 10.96 27.87
C THR A 5 4.87 9.94 26.86
N HIS A 6 5.78 9.05 27.27
CA HIS A 6 6.35 8.04 26.38
C HIS A 6 5.34 6.92 26.07
N SER A 7 4.57 6.47 27.06
CA SER A 7 3.56 5.41 26.88
C SER A 7 2.36 5.86 26.03
N MET A 8 1.91 7.11 26.16
CA MET A 8 0.81 7.66 25.34
C MET A 8 1.18 7.77 23.84
N ASN A 9 2.45 8.04 23.53
CA ASN A 9 2.91 8.12 22.14
C ASN A 9 3.05 6.74 21.47
N LEU A 10 3.38 5.70 22.25
CA LEU A 10 3.49 4.32 21.76
C LEU A 10 2.13 3.73 21.37
N THR A 11 1.10 3.90 22.21
CA THR A 11 -0.26 3.41 21.91
C THR A 11 -0.87 4.12 20.70
N ALA A 12 -0.77 5.45 20.62
CA ALA A 12 -1.29 6.22 19.48
C ALA A 12 -0.60 5.85 18.16
N THR A 13 0.71 5.57 18.18
CA THR A 13 1.46 5.12 16.98
C THR A 13 1.05 3.71 16.57
N THR A 14 0.80 2.83 17.54
CA THR A 14 0.40 1.44 17.31
C THR A 14 -0.98 1.37 16.67
N HIS A 15 -1.95 2.13 17.19
CA HIS A 15 -3.32 2.19 16.63
C HIS A 15 -3.33 2.73 15.20
N ARG A 16 -2.56 3.79 14.93
CA ARG A 16 -2.39 4.33 13.58
C ARG A 16 -1.81 3.29 12.63
N ALA A 17 -0.77 2.56 13.05
CA ALA A 17 -0.16 1.51 12.23
C ALA A 17 -1.17 0.41 11.89
N VAL A 18 -2.02 0.00 12.84
CA VAL A 18 -3.09 -0.99 12.60
C VAL A 18 -4.09 -0.48 11.55
N TYR A 19 -4.55 0.77 11.64
CA TYR A 19 -5.45 1.35 10.63
C TYR A 19 -4.79 1.43 9.26
N GLY A 20 -3.49 1.72 9.23
CA GLY A 20 -2.67 1.66 8.02
C GLY A 20 -2.65 0.27 7.43
N ILE A 21 -2.38 -0.77 8.23
CA ILE A 21 -2.40 -2.17 7.80
C ILE A 21 -3.75 -2.55 7.23
N VAL A 22 -4.85 -2.22 7.90
CA VAL A 22 -6.22 -2.53 7.43
C VAL A 22 -6.51 -1.83 6.10
N GLY A 23 -6.15 -0.55 5.98
CA GLY A 23 -6.29 0.18 4.71
C GLY A 23 -5.41 -0.39 3.60
N GLY A 24 -4.19 -0.82 3.94
CA GLY A 24 -3.26 -1.44 3.02
C GLY A 24 -3.77 -2.78 2.51
N LEU A 25 -4.29 -3.62 3.40
CA LEU A 25 -4.93 -4.88 3.03
C LEU A 25 -6.18 -4.67 2.16
N ALA A 26 -7.04 -3.70 2.50
CA ALA A 26 -8.21 -3.38 1.68
C ALA A 26 -7.82 -2.92 0.27
N GLY A 27 -6.86 -1.99 0.16
CA GLY A 27 -6.32 -1.55 -1.13
C GLY A 27 -5.61 -2.67 -1.87
N GLY A 28 -4.87 -3.53 -1.17
CA GLY A 28 -4.17 -4.69 -1.71
C GLY A 28 -5.11 -5.77 -2.23
N VAL A 29 -6.28 -5.97 -1.62
CA VAL A 29 -7.31 -6.85 -2.18
C VAL A 29 -7.84 -6.29 -3.50
N VAL A 30 -8.19 -4.99 -3.54
CA VAL A 30 -8.67 -4.35 -4.77
C VAL A 30 -7.63 -4.42 -5.88
N PHE A 31 -6.37 -4.10 -5.57
CA PHE A 31 -5.28 -4.14 -6.56
C PHE A 31 -4.93 -5.58 -6.95
N GLY A 32 -4.87 -6.51 -5.99
CA GLY A 32 -4.66 -7.92 -6.25
C GLY A 32 -5.71 -8.51 -7.19
N LEU A 33 -6.98 -8.11 -7.05
CA LEU A 33 -8.05 -8.54 -7.95
C LEU A 33 -7.81 -8.04 -9.38
N LEU A 34 -7.43 -6.77 -9.53
CA LEU A 34 -7.06 -6.22 -10.84
C LEU A 34 -5.87 -6.98 -11.45
N MET A 35 -4.84 -7.27 -10.65
CA MET A 35 -3.70 -8.06 -11.13
C MET A 35 -4.09 -9.49 -11.50
N ALA A 36 -5.00 -10.11 -10.75
CA ALA A 36 -5.49 -11.45 -11.07
C ALA A 36 -6.30 -11.46 -12.37
N MET A 37 -7.14 -10.45 -12.61
CA MET A 37 -7.88 -10.29 -13.88
C MET A 37 -6.97 -10.03 -15.08
N MET A 38 -5.77 -9.51 -14.85
CA MET A 38 -4.76 -9.21 -15.86
C MET A 38 -3.65 -10.28 -15.94
N ASP A 39 -3.79 -11.40 -15.23
CA ASP A 39 -2.76 -12.46 -15.11
C ASP A 39 -1.38 -11.98 -14.61
N MET A 40 -1.33 -10.84 -13.91
CA MET A 40 -0.10 -10.23 -13.39
C MET A 40 0.30 -10.69 -12.00
N ILE A 41 -0.58 -11.37 -11.26
CA ILE A 41 -0.29 -11.81 -9.87
C ILE A 41 0.90 -12.79 -9.81
N GLY A 42 1.12 -13.56 -10.89
CA GLY A 42 2.26 -14.46 -11.01
C GLY A 42 3.61 -13.73 -11.02
N MET A 43 3.67 -12.49 -11.53
CA MET A 43 4.91 -11.70 -11.48
C MET A 43 5.32 -11.37 -10.04
N VAL A 44 4.34 -11.15 -9.15
CA VAL A 44 4.61 -10.92 -7.72
C VAL A 44 5.13 -12.19 -7.06
N ALA A 45 4.61 -13.37 -7.42
CA ALA A 45 5.10 -14.64 -6.91
C ALA A 45 6.58 -14.89 -7.26
N GLN A 46 7.01 -14.43 -8.44
CA GLN A 46 8.39 -14.60 -8.90
C GLN A 46 9.41 -13.83 -8.05
N LEU A 47 8.99 -12.77 -7.34
CA LEU A 47 9.85 -12.05 -6.39
C LEU A 47 10.39 -12.95 -5.26
N VAL A 48 9.69 -14.05 -4.96
CA VAL A 48 10.10 -15.04 -3.96
C VAL A 48 10.44 -16.39 -4.59
N GLY A 49 10.69 -16.41 -5.90
CA GLY A 49 11.05 -17.63 -6.65
C GLY A 49 9.89 -18.62 -6.82
N SER A 50 8.63 -18.18 -6.70
CA SER A 50 7.46 -19.03 -6.87
C SER A 50 6.68 -18.70 -8.15
N SER A 51 6.02 -19.71 -8.73
CA SER A 51 5.06 -19.55 -9.82
C SER A 51 3.60 -19.71 -9.38
N SER A 52 3.35 -19.94 -8.09
CA SER A 52 2.01 -20.16 -7.56
C SER A 52 1.25 -18.85 -7.41
N ALA A 53 0.06 -18.76 -8.01
CA ALA A 53 -0.84 -17.62 -7.86
C ALA A 53 -1.19 -17.36 -6.37
N ALA A 54 -1.37 -18.41 -5.58
CA ALA A 54 -1.63 -18.29 -4.14
C ALA A 54 -0.46 -17.64 -3.40
N VAL A 55 0.78 -17.98 -3.76
CA VAL A 55 1.98 -17.33 -3.19
C VAL A 55 2.04 -15.87 -3.62
N GLY A 56 1.75 -15.56 -4.88
CA GLY A 56 1.67 -14.18 -5.37
C GLY A 56 0.67 -13.33 -4.58
N TRP A 57 -0.51 -13.88 -4.26
CA TRP A 57 -1.50 -13.24 -3.40
C TRP A 57 -1.00 -12.98 -1.99
N ILE A 58 -0.38 -13.99 -1.34
CA ILE A 58 0.15 -13.85 0.01
C ILE A 58 1.23 -12.76 0.06
N VAL A 59 2.19 -12.80 -0.88
CA VAL A 59 3.27 -11.82 -0.97
C VAL A 59 2.71 -10.43 -1.26
N HIS A 60 1.76 -10.30 -2.18
CA HIS A 60 1.12 -9.03 -2.49
C HIS A 60 0.42 -8.41 -1.27
N LEU A 61 -0.34 -9.20 -0.52
CA LEU A 61 -1.03 -8.73 0.67
C LEU A 61 -0.05 -8.38 1.81
N ALA A 62 1.03 -9.13 1.97
CA ALA A 62 2.08 -8.81 2.94
C ALA A 62 2.76 -7.48 2.62
N ILE A 63 3.13 -7.25 1.35
CA ILE A 63 3.67 -5.97 0.88
C ILE A 63 2.65 -4.85 1.10
N SER A 64 1.39 -5.10 0.75
CA SER A 64 0.30 -4.12 0.91
C SER A 64 0.09 -3.71 2.37
N ALA A 65 0.15 -4.66 3.32
CA ALA A 65 0.09 -4.38 4.75
C ALA A 65 1.27 -3.52 5.22
N PHE A 66 2.49 -3.82 4.76
CA PHE A 66 3.69 -3.04 5.08
C PHE A 66 3.60 -1.60 4.52
N ILE A 67 3.15 -1.46 3.27
CA ILE A 67 2.92 -0.16 2.62
C ILE A 67 1.85 0.64 3.37
N GLY A 68 0.76 -0.02 3.79
CA GLY A 68 -0.29 0.60 4.59
C GLY A 68 0.20 1.07 5.96
N ALA A 69 0.99 0.26 6.67
CA ALA A 69 1.59 0.63 7.95
C ALA A 69 2.49 1.87 7.81
N SER A 70 3.36 1.89 6.79
CA SER A 70 4.23 3.03 6.50
C SER A 70 3.46 4.28 6.09
N PHE A 71 2.37 4.16 5.34
CA PHE A 71 1.47 5.28 5.05
C PHE A 71 0.94 5.93 6.34
N ALA A 72 0.44 5.13 7.27
CA ALA A 72 -0.11 5.64 8.52
C ALA A 72 0.94 6.40 9.35
N VAL A 73 2.17 5.88 9.41
CA VAL A 73 3.27 6.51 10.14
C VAL A 73 3.72 7.82 9.47
N LEU A 74 3.88 7.81 8.15
CA LEU A 74 4.47 8.94 7.42
C LEU A 74 3.47 10.04 7.10
N LEU A 75 2.24 9.66 6.72
CA LEU A 75 1.26 10.53 6.09
C LEU A 75 -0.08 10.56 6.83
N GLY A 76 -0.24 9.77 7.89
CA GLY A 76 -1.48 9.68 8.65
C GLY A 76 -1.97 11.00 9.24
N SER A 77 -1.06 11.95 9.52
CA SER A 77 -1.39 13.30 10.00
C SER A 77 -2.02 14.19 8.92
N LEU A 78 -1.77 13.91 7.64
CA LEU A 78 -2.35 14.60 6.48
C LEU A 78 -3.69 13.98 6.07
N ALA A 79 -3.93 12.71 6.42
CA ALA A 79 -5.11 11.93 6.06
C ALA A 79 -6.31 12.07 7.05
N LYS A 80 -6.49 13.26 7.65
CA LYS A 80 -7.54 13.51 8.65
C LYS A 80 -8.96 13.62 8.06
N THR A 81 -9.06 13.96 6.79
CA THR A 81 -10.35 14.06 6.11
C THR A 81 -10.36 13.33 4.78
N LEU A 82 -11.54 12.89 4.33
CA LEU A 82 -11.67 11.93 3.23
C LEU A 82 -10.97 12.41 1.94
N VAL A 83 -11.16 13.67 1.56
CA VAL A 83 -10.58 14.21 0.32
C VAL A 83 -9.04 14.31 0.39
N PRO A 84 -8.43 14.98 1.38
CA PRO A 84 -6.99 14.91 1.63
C PRO A 84 -6.45 13.48 1.74
N ALA A 85 -7.15 12.59 2.43
CA ALA A 85 -6.71 11.21 2.59
C ALA A 85 -6.67 10.47 1.24
N ALA A 86 -7.69 10.66 0.40
CA ALA A 86 -7.73 10.13 -0.95
C ALA A 86 -6.58 10.67 -1.82
N LEU A 87 -6.36 11.99 -1.81
CA LEU A 87 -5.31 12.63 -2.62
C LEU A 87 -3.91 12.20 -2.18
N VAL A 88 -3.64 12.23 -0.87
CA VAL A 88 -2.35 11.81 -0.30
C VAL A 88 -2.14 10.32 -0.50
N GLY A 89 -3.20 9.51 -0.36
CA GLY A 89 -3.19 8.09 -0.67
C GLY A 89 -2.82 7.80 -2.12
N MET A 90 -3.47 8.45 -3.09
CA MET A 90 -3.13 8.33 -4.51
C MET A 90 -1.69 8.76 -4.79
N GLY A 91 -1.24 9.88 -4.24
CA GLY A 91 0.15 10.34 -4.37
C GLY A 91 1.15 9.32 -3.81
N TYR A 92 0.82 8.70 -2.67
CA TYR A 92 1.61 7.62 -2.09
C TYR A 92 1.61 6.36 -2.97
N GLY A 93 0.49 6.05 -3.61
CA GLY A 93 0.38 5.02 -4.64
C GLY A 93 1.33 5.28 -5.81
N VAL A 94 1.42 6.52 -6.31
CA VAL A 94 2.38 6.89 -7.37
C VAL A 94 3.83 6.66 -6.93
N VAL A 95 4.17 6.99 -5.69
CA VAL A 95 5.52 6.72 -5.15
C VAL A 95 5.82 5.21 -5.19
N TRP A 96 4.89 4.38 -4.73
CA TRP A 96 5.05 2.92 -4.78
C TRP A 96 4.96 2.31 -6.18
N TRP A 97 4.30 2.97 -7.11
CA TRP A 97 4.38 2.59 -8.52
C TRP A 97 5.79 2.77 -9.07
N VAL A 98 6.41 3.92 -8.80
CA VAL A 98 7.81 4.16 -9.23
C VAL A 98 8.76 3.17 -8.53
N LEU A 99 8.65 3.01 -7.21
CA LEU A 99 9.55 2.15 -6.45
C LEU A 99 9.30 0.66 -6.73
N GLY A 100 8.05 0.20 -6.68
CA GLY A 100 7.67 -1.19 -6.82
C GLY A 100 7.68 -1.65 -8.27
N ALA A 101 6.85 -1.03 -9.11
CA ALA A 101 6.58 -1.51 -10.47
C ALA A 101 7.67 -1.13 -11.48
N LEU A 102 8.29 0.05 -11.35
CA LEU A 102 9.32 0.51 -12.30
C LEU A 102 10.75 0.18 -11.88
N LEU A 103 11.00 -0.04 -10.59
CA LEU A 103 12.34 -0.25 -10.06
C LEU A 103 12.52 -1.64 -9.44
N ILE A 104 11.86 -1.96 -8.33
CA ILE A 104 12.11 -3.19 -7.55
C ILE A 104 11.77 -4.43 -8.36
N MET A 105 10.55 -4.52 -8.92
CA MET A 105 10.14 -5.72 -9.66
C MET A 105 11.00 -5.95 -10.90
N PRO A 106 11.21 -4.95 -11.78
CA PRO A 106 12.04 -5.13 -12.96
C PRO A 106 13.49 -5.48 -12.62
N ALA A 107 14.08 -4.83 -11.63
CA ALA A 107 15.46 -5.12 -11.20
C ALA A 107 15.60 -6.56 -10.66
N GLN A 108 14.63 -7.05 -9.89
CA GLN A 108 14.65 -8.41 -9.33
C GLN A 108 14.45 -9.49 -10.41
N LEU A 109 13.65 -9.18 -11.44
CA LEU A 109 13.31 -10.13 -12.51
C LEU A 109 14.22 -10.00 -13.74
N GLY A 110 15.24 -9.13 -13.71
CA GLY A 110 16.15 -8.90 -14.84
C GLY A 110 15.51 -8.19 -16.03
N MET A 111 14.42 -7.46 -15.82
CA MET A 111 13.75 -6.63 -16.82
C MET A 111 14.31 -5.19 -16.82
N PRO A 112 14.12 -4.41 -17.90
CA PRO A 112 14.51 -3.00 -17.92
C PRO A 112 13.80 -2.17 -16.84
N VAL A 113 14.58 -1.41 -16.06
CA VAL A 113 14.05 -0.49 -15.03
C VAL A 113 13.61 0.83 -15.65
N PHE A 114 12.61 1.47 -15.06
CA PHE A 114 12.04 2.76 -15.50
C PHE A 114 11.52 2.77 -16.94
N GLU A 115 11.18 1.61 -17.49
CA GLU A 115 10.55 1.52 -18.81
C GLU A 115 9.07 1.90 -18.72
N LEU A 116 8.65 2.89 -19.52
CA LEU A 116 7.27 3.35 -19.60
C LEU A 116 6.57 2.72 -20.81
N ASN A 117 6.01 1.52 -20.60
CA ASN A 117 5.22 0.81 -21.61
C ASN A 117 3.73 0.69 -21.19
N THR A 118 2.93 -0.01 -21.98
CA THR A 118 1.50 -0.21 -21.69
C THR A 118 1.27 -0.85 -20.32
N THR A 119 2.08 -1.85 -19.96
CA THR A 119 2.02 -2.52 -18.66
C THR A 119 2.34 -1.57 -17.52
N ALA A 120 3.33 -0.68 -17.70
CA ALA A 120 3.67 0.36 -16.73
C ALA A 120 2.47 1.29 -16.46
N TRP A 121 1.76 1.72 -17.51
CA TRP A 121 0.57 2.57 -17.36
C TRP A 121 -0.63 1.84 -16.75
N GLN A 122 -0.83 0.57 -17.10
CA GLN A 122 -1.86 -0.25 -16.44
C GLN A 122 -1.55 -0.45 -14.95
N SER A 123 -0.28 -0.67 -14.62
CA SER A 123 0.19 -0.78 -13.24
C SER A 123 -0.04 0.52 -12.45
N LEU A 124 0.14 1.69 -13.08
CA LEU A 124 -0.15 2.98 -12.45
C LEU A 124 -1.60 3.06 -11.98
N MET A 125 -2.56 2.63 -12.80
CA MET A 125 -3.98 2.60 -12.42
C MET A 125 -4.21 1.74 -11.17
N GLY A 126 -3.59 0.56 -11.10
CA GLY A 126 -3.68 -0.31 -9.93
C GLY A 126 -3.12 0.35 -8.66
N HIS A 127 -1.98 1.05 -8.77
CA HIS A 127 -1.36 1.75 -7.64
C HIS A 127 -2.16 2.98 -7.19
N LEU A 128 -2.78 3.71 -8.12
CA LEU A 128 -3.69 4.81 -7.79
C LEU A 128 -4.92 4.31 -7.03
N LEU A 129 -5.52 3.21 -7.48
CA LEU A 129 -6.67 2.60 -6.81
C LEU A 129 -6.30 2.03 -5.44
N PHE A 130 -5.14 1.37 -5.33
CA PHE A 130 -4.58 0.94 -4.05
C PHE A 130 -4.46 2.13 -3.09
N GLY A 131 -3.81 3.21 -3.52
CA GLY A 131 -3.58 4.41 -2.72
C GLY A 131 -4.87 5.10 -2.31
N LEU A 132 -5.84 5.19 -3.21
CA LEU A 132 -7.16 5.74 -2.95
C LEU A 132 -7.89 4.97 -1.84
N VAL A 133 -7.97 3.64 -1.97
CA VAL A 133 -8.66 2.78 -1.00
C VAL A 133 -7.94 2.82 0.36
N LEU A 134 -6.61 2.73 0.37
CA LEU A 134 -5.78 2.86 1.57
C LEU A 134 -6.09 4.16 2.32
N GLY A 135 -6.04 5.29 1.62
CA GLY A 135 -6.28 6.60 2.23
C GLY A 135 -7.69 6.72 2.81
N ILE A 136 -8.71 6.30 2.06
CA ILE A 136 -10.12 6.34 2.52
C ILE A 136 -10.33 5.47 3.76
N VAL A 137 -9.90 4.20 3.71
CA VAL A 137 -10.08 3.25 4.82
C VAL A 137 -9.35 3.72 6.07
N TYR A 138 -8.10 4.18 5.91
CA TYR A 138 -7.34 4.76 7.02
C TYR A 138 -8.10 5.93 7.67
N SER A 139 -8.59 6.88 6.86
CA SER A 139 -9.28 8.07 7.36
C SER A 139 -10.59 7.72 8.08
N VAL A 140 -11.37 6.77 7.55
CA VAL A 140 -12.61 6.31 8.18
C VAL A 140 -12.34 5.67 9.55
N LEU A 141 -11.32 4.82 9.65
CA LEU A 141 -10.97 4.17 10.92
C LEU A 141 -10.40 5.15 11.94
N ALA A 142 -9.49 6.02 11.52
CA ALA A 142 -8.88 7.02 12.38
C ALA A 142 -9.90 8.04 12.93
N ARG A 143 -10.99 8.31 12.21
CA ARG A 143 -12.08 9.18 12.68
C ARG A 143 -12.91 8.54 13.79
N ARG A 144 -13.25 7.26 13.65
CA ARG A 144 -14.06 6.52 14.62
C ARG A 144 -13.42 6.38 16.00
N GLU A 145 -12.10 6.55 16.11
CA GLU A 145 -11.39 6.55 17.39
C GLU A 145 -11.55 7.89 18.15
N HIS A 146 -11.87 8.97 17.43
CA HIS A 146 -11.98 10.32 18.00
C HIS A 146 -13.42 10.77 18.27
N ASP A 147 -14.42 10.00 17.84
CA ASP A 147 -15.85 10.20 18.09
C ASP A 147 -16.32 9.37 19.31
#